data_AF-A0A651HGC0-F1
#
_entry.id   AF-A0A651HGC0-F1
#
_cell.length_a   1.000
_cell.length_b   1.000
_cell.length_c   1.000
_cell.angle_alpha   90.00
_cell.angle_beta   90.00
_cell.angle_gamma   90.00
#
_symmetry.space_group_name_H-M   'P 1'
#
loop_
_entity.id
_entity.type
_entity.pdbx_description
1 polymer ?
#
loop_
_entity_poly.entity_id
_entity_poly.type
_entity_poly.pdbx_seq_one_letter_code
_entity_poly.pdbx_strand_id
1 'polypeptide(L)'
;MDALGGGGGIAGRAAWAMQRALHAEMAGGQEVAAPGEGGFADTLKQMLGEVSELQSVSEDAISAFVRGEPVELHQVMAAVEEAGIALELLIEIRNRLTEAYRTVIQMQN
;
A
#
# COMPACT_ATOMS: atom_id res chain seq x y z
N MET A 1 -39.00 4.13 54.82
CA MET A 1 -37.60 4.05 54.36
C MET A 1 -37.67 3.87 52.86
N ASP A 2 -38.05 4.93 52.15
CA ASP A 2 -37.18 5.96 51.52
C ASP A 2 -37.10 5.63 50.03
N ALA A 3 -37.41 6.49 49.07
CA ALA A 3 -37.89 7.86 49.10
C ALA A 3 -38.49 8.17 47.71
N LEU A 4 -39.52 9.02 47.67
CA LEU A 4 -39.64 10.21 46.81
C LEU A 4 -39.02 10.08 45.40
N GLY A 5 -39.79 10.07 44.32
CA GLY A 5 -40.45 11.27 43.83
C GLY A 5 -39.88 11.64 42.45
N GLY A 6 -40.68 12.31 41.61
CA GLY A 6 -40.15 12.95 40.40
C GLY A 6 -41.03 12.77 39.18
N GLY A 7 -42.04 13.62 39.05
CA GLY A 7 -42.60 13.95 37.75
C GLY A 7 -41.50 14.52 36.85
N GLY A 8 -41.31 13.94 35.67
CA GLY A 8 -40.35 14.41 34.67
C GLY A 8 -40.99 14.26 33.29
N GLY A 9 -41.35 15.40 32.70
CA GLY A 9 -42.21 15.48 31.51
C GLY A 9 -41.71 14.72 30.28
N ILE A 10 -42.66 14.48 29.38
CA ILE A 10 -42.51 13.97 28.00
C ILE A 10 -41.36 14.59 27.17
N ALA A 11 -40.75 15.69 27.61
CA ALA A 11 -39.54 16.27 27.05
C ALA A 11 -38.25 15.44 27.28
N GLY A 12 -38.17 14.66 28.36
CA GLY A 12 -36.96 13.88 28.69
C GLY A 12 -36.77 12.65 27.79
N ARG A 13 -37.85 11.97 27.43
CA ARG A 13 -37.78 10.73 26.63
C ARG A 13 -37.28 10.97 25.19
N ALA A 14 -37.54 12.15 24.64
CA ALA A 14 -37.03 12.55 23.32
C ALA A 14 -35.52 12.87 23.36
N ALA A 15 -35.03 13.48 24.44
CA ALA A 15 -33.61 13.78 24.60
C ALA A 15 -32.75 12.50 24.65
N TRP A 16 -33.25 11.43 25.29
CA TRP A 16 -32.50 10.17 25.43
C TRP A 16 -32.50 9.34 24.13
N ALA A 17 -33.50 9.58 23.26
CA ALA A 17 -33.57 9.01 21.91
C ALA A 17 -32.67 9.79 20.93
N MET A 18 -32.63 11.12 21.05
CA MET A 18 -31.76 11.98 20.23
C MET A 18 -30.27 11.75 20.54
N GLN A 19 -29.92 11.56 21.81
CA GLN A 19 -28.54 11.23 22.23
C GLN A 19 -28.10 9.87 21.66
N ARG A 20 -29.01 8.90 21.52
CA ARG A 20 -28.71 7.58 20.96
C ARG A 20 -28.58 7.59 19.45
N ALA A 21 -29.35 8.43 18.76
CA ALA A 21 -29.24 8.63 17.31
C ALA A 21 -27.90 9.28 16.92
N LEU A 22 -27.41 10.26 17.71
CA LEU A 22 -26.11 10.89 17.50
C LEU A 22 -24.92 9.92 17.71
N HIS A 23 -25.05 8.94 18.61
CA HIS A 23 -24.03 7.90 18.79
C HIS A 23 -24.08 6.80 17.70
N ALA A 24 -25.24 6.58 17.08
CA ALA A 24 -25.39 5.58 16.00
C ALA A 24 -24.76 6.02 14.67
N GLU A 25 -24.66 7.33 14.43
CA GLU A 25 -24.06 7.89 13.20
C GLU A 25 -22.53 7.85 13.22
N MET A 26 -21.90 7.73 14.40
CA MET A 26 -20.45 7.55 14.54
C MET A 26 -20.00 6.09 14.51
N ALA A 27 -20.95 5.13 14.49
CA ALA A 27 -20.67 3.70 14.34
C ALA A 27 -20.65 3.26 12.86
N GLY A 28 -20.84 4.19 11.92
CA GLY A 28 -20.49 4.01 10.51
C GLY A 28 -18.99 4.18 10.26
N GLY A 29 -18.16 3.76 11.22
CA GLY A 29 -16.74 3.63 11.01
C GLY A 29 -16.57 2.66 9.86
N GLN A 30 -16.17 3.19 8.71
CA GLN A 30 -15.60 2.42 7.62
C GLN A 30 -14.59 1.49 8.29
N GLU A 31 -14.95 0.22 8.41
CA GLU A 31 -13.97 -0.83 8.64
C GLU A 31 -13.01 -0.65 7.48
N VAL A 32 -11.88 -0.01 7.76
CA VAL A 32 -10.73 -0.04 6.89
C VAL A 32 -10.45 -1.51 6.77
N ALA A 33 -10.88 -2.09 5.65
CA ALA A 33 -10.69 -3.48 5.34
C ALA A 33 -9.26 -3.80 5.74
N ALA A 34 -9.10 -4.80 6.64
CA ALA A 34 -7.80 -5.30 7.02
C ALA A 34 -6.99 -5.43 5.73
N PRO A 35 -5.76 -4.87 5.67
CA PRO A 35 -4.98 -4.91 4.45
C PRO A 35 -4.97 -6.35 3.97
N GLY A 36 -5.57 -6.58 2.80
CA GLY A 36 -5.66 -7.88 2.18
C GLY A 36 -4.27 -8.49 2.08
N GLU A 37 -4.22 -9.80 1.84
CA GLU A 37 -3.03 -10.66 1.69
C GLU A 37 -2.03 -10.15 0.61
N GLY A 38 -1.41 -9.01 0.88
CA GLY A 38 -0.52 -8.25 0.03
C GLY A 38 0.28 -7.35 0.95
N GLY A 39 1.15 -7.98 1.73
CA GLY A 39 2.05 -7.27 2.62
C GLY A 39 3.11 -6.52 1.82
N PHE A 40 3.82 -5.63 2.50
CA PHE A 40 4.96 -4.93 1.93
C PHE A 40 5.96 -5.88 1.21
N ALA A 41 6.19 -7.06 1.79
CA ALA A 41 7.07 -8.09 1.21
C ALA A 41 6.57 -8.63 -0.13
N ASP A 42 5.25 -8.74 -0.32
CA ASP A 42 4.65 -9.20 -1.57
C ASP A 42 4.79 -8.14 -2.66
N THR A 43 4.59 -6.86 -2.32
CA THR A 43 4.87 -5.75 -3.24
C THR A 43 6.32 -5.70 -3.66
N LEU A 44 7.27 -5.83 -2.72
CA LEU A 44 8.70 -5.87 -3.05
C LEU A 44 9.04 -7.05 -3.96
N LYS A 45 8.46 -8.23 -3.68
CA LYS A 45 8.66 -9.43 -4.50
C LYS A 45 8.11 -9.25 -5.91
N GLN A 46 6.96 -8.58 -6.04
CA GLN A 46 6.38 -8.24 -7.33
C GLN A 46 7.31 -7.29 -8.11
N MET A 47 7.78 -6.20 -7.49
CA MET A 47 8.69 -5.25 -8.13
C MET A 47 10.01 -5.90 -8.56
N LEU A 48 10.55 -6.83 -7.76
CA LEU A 48 11.72 -7.61 -8.14
C LEU A 48 11.44 -8.48 -9.38
N GLY A 49 10.25 -9.08 -9.46
CA GLY A 49 9.79 -9.82 -10.64
C GLY A 49 9.70 -8.93 -11.88
N GLU A 50 9.09 -7.76 -11.75
CA GLU A 50 8.95 -6.77 -12.83
C GLU A 50 10.33 -6.31 -13.35
N VAL A 51 11.28 -5.99 -12.47
CA VAL A 51 12.64 -5.63 -12.87
C VAL A 51 13.35 -6.78 -13.58
N SER A 52 13.16 -8.02 -13.13
CA SER A 52 13.73 -9.20 -13.79
C SER A 52 13.15 -9.41 -15.20
N GLU A 53 11.85 -9.15 -15.37
CA GLU A 53 11.18 -9.25 -16.67
C GLU A 53 11.69 -8.16 -17.63
N LEU A 54 11.80 -6.92 -17.17
CA LEU A 54 12.36 -5.82 -17.96
C LEU A 54 13.80 -6.09 -18.41
N GLN A 55 14.63 -6.70 -17.55
CA GLN A 55 15.98 -7.14 -17.93
C GLN A 55 15.93 -8.20 -19.03
N SER A 56 15.08 -9.22 -18.90
CA SER A 56 14.92 -10.26 -19.92
C SER A 56 14.49 -9.67 -21.26
N VAL A 57 13.50 -8.76 -21.25
CA VAL A 57 13.02 -8.06 -22.46
C VAL A 57 14.14 -7.26 -23.12
N SER A 58 14.98 -6.59 -22.32
CA SER A 58 16.12 -5.83 -22.84
C SER A 58 17.17 -6.75 -23.49
N GLU A 59 17.49 -7.88 -22.85
CA GLU A 59 18.41 -8.88 -23.39
C GLU A 59 17.90 -9.49 -24.70
N ASP A 60 16.61 -9.82 -24.75
CA ASP A 60 15.96 -10.34 -25.94
C ASP A 60 15.96 -9.31 -27.09
N ALA A 61 15.68 -8.03 -26.79
CA ALA A 61 15.74 -6.96 -27.76
C ALA A 61 17.15 -6.75 -28.33
N ILE A 62 18.18 -6.79 -27.47
CA ILE A 62 19.59 -6.74 -27.89
C ILE A 62 19.92 -7.93 -28.79
N SER A 63 19.53 -9.15 -28.37
CA SER A 63 19.79 -10.38 -29.11
C SER A 63 19.13 -10.36 -30.50
N ALA A 64 17.85 -9.99 -30.57
CA ALA A 64 17.12 -9.84 -31.82
C ALA A 64 17.78 -8.83 -32.76
N PHE A 65 18.17 -7.67 -32.24
CA PHE A 65 18.88 -6.65 -33.01
C PHE A 65 20.22 -7.14 -33.57
N VAL A 66 21.02 -7.82 -32.75
CA VAL A 66 22.33 -8.38 -33.18
C VAL A 66 22.15 -9.51 -34.20
N ARG A 67 21.04 -10.27 -34.13
CA ARG A 67 20.68 -11.29 -35.13
C ARG A 67 20.16 -10.71 -36.45
N GLY A 68 19.98 -9.39 -36.53
CA GLY A 68 19.44 -8.71 -37.72
C GLY A 68 17.93 -8.93 -37.91
N GLU A 69 17.22 -9.26 -36.83
CA GLU A 69 15.75 -9.25 -36.83
C GLU A 69 15.23 -7.82 -37.01
N PRO A 70 13.96 -7.63 -37.45
CA PRO A 70 13.39 -6.31 -37.70
C PRO A 70 13.04 -5.57 -36.39
N VAL A 71 14.04 -5.35 -35.54
CA VAL A 71 13.97 -4.55 -34.31
C VAL A 71 14.75 -3.27 -34.55
N GLU A 72 14.11 -2.13 -34.29
CA GLU A 72 14.76 -0.83 -34.45
C GLU A 72 15.69 -0.53 -33.26
N LEU A 73 16.85 0.07 -33.53
CA LEU A 73 17.84 0.39 -32.48
C LEU A 73 17.24 1.23 -31.34
N HIS A 74 16.34 2.17 -31.66
CA HIS A 74 15.70 3.01 -30.63
C HIS A 74 14.83 2.20 -29.66
N GLN A 75 14.26 1.08 -30.09
CA GLN A 75 13.46 0.21 -29.22
C GLN A 75 14.35 -0.58 -28.27
N VAL A 76 15.50 -1.05 -28.74
CA VAL A 76 16.52 -1.68 -27.91
C VAL A 76 17.01 -0.72 -26.83
N MET A 77 17.36 0.51 -27.23
CA MET A 77 17.83 1.54 -26.29
C MET A 77 16.75 1.90 -25.26
N ALA A 78 15.47 1.99 -25.69
CA ALA A 78 14.36 2.25 -24.79
C ALA A 78 14.18 1.12 -23.76
N ALA A 79 14.22 -0.15 -24.20
CA ALA A 79 14.10 -1.30 -23.30
C ALA A 79 15.23 -1.31 -22.25
N VAL A 80 16.47 -1.10 -22.70
CA VAL A 80 17.65 -1.05 -21.82
C VAL A 80 17.55 0.09 -20.81
N GLU A 81 17.12 1.28 -21.24
CA GLU A 81 16.94 2.43 -20.34
C GLU A 81 15.84 2.16 -19.31
N GLU A 82 14.71 1.58 -19.73
CA GLU A 82 13.59 1.23 -18.85
C GLU A 82 14.02 0.21 -17.78
N ALA A 83 14.74 -0.84 -18.17
CA ALA A 83 15.28 -1.81 -17.22
C ALA A 83 16.29 -1.18 -16.24
N GLY A 84 17.11 -0.24 -16.72
CA GLY A 84 18.06 0.52 -15.89
C GLY A 84 17.36 1.36 -14.82
N ILE A 85 16.40 2.19 -15.23
CA ILE A 85 15.63 3.05 -14.32
C ILE A 85 14.86 2.21 -13.29
N ALA A 86 14.24 1.11 -13.72
CA ALA A 86 13.49 0.22 -12.84
C ALA A 86 14.40 -0.43 -11.78
N LEU A 87 15.62 -0.83 -12.16
CA LEU A 87 16.61 -1.37 -11.23
C LEU A 87 17.07 -0.33 -10.21
N GLU A 88 17.35 0.90 -10.64
CA GLU A 88 17.73 2.00 -9.74
C GLU A 88 16.65 2.25 -8.69
N LEU A 89 15.38 2.30 -9.12
CA LEU A 89 14.25 2.44 -8.22
C LEU A 89 14.19 1.30 -7.18
N LEU A 90 14.40 0.05 -7.62
CA LEU A 90 14.41 -1.10 -6.72
C LEU A 90 15.53 -1.02 -5.67
N ILE A 91 16.72 -0.56 -6.07
CA ILE A 91 17.85 -0.36 -5.16
C ILE A 91 17.50 0.68 -4.09
N GLU A 92 16.88 1.80 -4.48
CA GLU A 92 16.42 2.83 -3.54
C GLU A 92 15.42 2.28 -2.53
N ILE A 93 14.48 1.45 -2.98
CA ILE A 93 13.52 0.78 -2.11
C ILE A 93 14.25 -0.17 -1.15
N ARG A 94 15.14 -1.04 -1.66
CA ARG A 94 15.94 -1.95 -0.83
C ARG A 94 16.71 -1.20 0.27
N ASN A 95 17.31 -0.06 -0.08
CA ASN A 95 18.06 0.76 0.86
C ASN A 95 17.15 1.31 1.97
N ARG A 96 16.00 1.89 1.60
CA ARG A 96 15.01 2.41 2.56
C ARG A 96 14.48 1.34 3.50
N LEU A 97 14.30 0.11 3.03
CA LEU A 97 13.86 -1.00 3.87
C LEU A 97 14.90 -1.49 4.85
N THR A 98 16.14 -1.58 4.38
CA THR A 98 17.25 -1.94 5.25
C THR A 98 17.38 -0.90 6.37
N GLU A 99 17.17 0.38 6.05
CA GLU A 99 17.16 1.46 7.04
C GLU A 99 15.97 1.35 8.00
N ALA A 100 14.74 1.20 7.48
CA ALA A 100 13.56 1.04 8.31
C ALA A 100 13.67 -0.15 9.28
N TYR A 101 14.23 -1.27 8.83
CA TYR A 101 14.50 -2.43 9.67
C TYR A 101 15.49 -2.11 10.81
N ARG A 102 16.57 -1.38 10.52
CA ARG A 102 17.54 -0.94 11.54
C ARG A 102 16.91 0.01 12.56
N THR A 103 16.10 0.98 12.10
CA THR A 103 15.42 1.94 12.98
C THR A 103 14.49 1.24 13.97
N VAL A 104 13.68 0.28 13.52
CA VAL A 104 12.75 -0.47 14.38
C VAL A 104 13.47 -1.26 15.48
N ILE A 105 14.66 -1.81 15.19
CA ILE A 105 15.47 -2.53 16.19
C ILE A 105 16.08 -1.56 17.21
N GLN A 106 16.55 -0.40 16.79
CA GLN A 106 17.13 0.60 17.69
C GLN A 106 16.11 1.20 18.66
N MET A 107 14.84 1.33 18.26
CA MET A 107 13.78 1.84 19.14
C MET A 107 13.34 0.88 20.24
N GLN A 108 13.69 -0.41 20.15
CA GLN A 108 13.29 -1.44 21.12
C GLN A 108 14.31 -1.67 22.24
N ASN A 109 15.50 -1.05 22.15
CA ASN A 109 16.57 -1.16 23.14
C ASN A 109 16.67 0.08 24.04
#